data_AF-A0A023VVP5-F1
#
_entry.id   AF-A0A023VVP5-F1
#
_cell.length_a   1.000
_cell.length_b   1.000
_cell.length_c   1.000
_cell.angle_alpha   90.00
_cell.angle_beta   90.00
_cell.angle_gamma   90.00
#
_symmetry.space_group_name_H-M   'P 1'
#
loop_
_entity.id
_entity.type
_entity.pdbx_description
1 polymer ?
#
loop_
_entity_poly.entity_id
_entity_poly.type
_entity_poly.pdbx_seq_one_letter_code
_entity_poly.pdbx_strand_id
1 'polypeptide(L)'
;MKFGMGTLDDMNHLKNKRIRSVADLLQDQLGLALARLENVVKGTIGGAIRHKLIPTPQNLVTSTPLTTIYESFFGLHPLSQVLDRTNPLTQIVHGRKLSYLGPGGLTGRTANFRIRDIHPSHYGLPH
;
A
#
# COMPACT_ATOMS: atom_id res chain seq x y z
N MET A 1 -6.00 36.96 -6.80
CA MET A 1 -7.00 37.15 -5.73
C MET A 1 -8.21 36.29 -6.07
N LYS A 2 -8.56 35.28 -5.26
CA LYS A 2 -9.80 34.51 -5.45
C LYS A 2 -10.90 35.24 -4.71
N PHE A 3 -11.91 35.71 -5.45
CA PHE A 3 -13.15 36.28 -4.92
C PHE A 3 -13.73 35.29 -3.89
N GLY A 4 -13.93 35.76 -2.66
CA GLY A 4 -14.25 34.98 -1.45
C GLY A 4 -15.60 34.27 -1.44
N MET A 5 -15.90 33.47 -2.46
CA MET A 5 -16.99 32.51 -2.47
C MET A 5 -16.40 31.09 -2.46
N GLY A 6 -16.33 30.51 -1.27
CA GLY A 6 -15.91 29.14 -1.02
C GLY A 6 -15.29 28.99 0.36
N THR A 7 -15.75 28.01 1.14
CA THR A 7 -15.07 27.58 2.36
C THR A 7 -13.80 26.82 1.97
N LEU A 8 -12.64 27.23 2.48
CA LEU A 8 -11.41 26.46 2.31
C LEU A 8 -11.57 25.10 2.99
N ASP A 9 -11.21 24.03 2.29
CA ASP A 9 -11.31 22.67 2.81
C ASP A 9 -10.21 22.41 3.84
N ASP A 10 -10.58 21.82 4.97
CA ASP A 10 -9.65 21.50 6.05
C ASP A 10 -9.05 20.11 5.84
N MET A 11 -7.78 20.07 5.43
CA MET A 11 -7.02 18.84 5.21
C MET A 11 -6.90 17.95 6.46
N ASN A 12 -7.06 18.51 7.67
CA ASN A 12 -6.97 17.74 8.92
C ASN A 12 -8.30 17.09 9.32
N HIS A 13 -9.41 17.51 8.72
CA HIS A 13 -10.71 16.91 8.95
C HIS A 13 -10.71 15.42 8.52
N LEU A 14 -11.20 14.52 9.37
CA LEU A 14 -11.16 13.07 9.09
C LEU A 14 -11.86 12.66 7.79
N LYS A 15 -12.94 13.36 7.39
CA LYS A 15 -13.60 13.14 6.09
C LYS A 15 -12.67 13.26 4.89
N ASN A 16 -11.59 14.04 5.03
CA ASN A 16 -10.58 14.27 4.00
C ASN A 16 -9.38 13.32 4.14
N LYS A 17 -9.46 12.33 5.03
CA LYS A 17 -8.47 11.27 5.22
C LYS A 17 -9.11 9.92 4.92
N ARG A 18 -8.38 9.07 4.19
CA ARG A 18 -8.78 7.70 3.89
C ARG A 18 -7.88 6.72 4.61
N ILE A 19 -8.47 5.68 5.20
CA ILE A 19 -7.73 4.53 5.72
C ILE A 19 -7.41 3.60 4.54
N ARG A 20 -6.14 3.20 4.42
CA ARG A 20 -5.71 2.13 3.53
C ARG A 20 -5.35 0.91 4.35
N SER A 21 -5.98 -0.22 4.01
CA SER A 21 -5.71 -1.51 4.62
C SER A 21 -4.44 -2.15 4.02
N VAL A 22 -3.99 -3.24 4.63
CA VAL A 22 -2.90 -4.06 4.08
C VAL A 22 -3.26 -4.57 2.68
N ALA A 23 -4.54 -4.90 2.44
CA ALA A 23 -5.01 -5.37 1.14
C ALA A 23 -4.88 -4.29 0.06
N ASP A 24 -5.24 -3.04 0.36
CA ASP A 24 -5.09 -1.92 -0.59
C ASP A 24 -3.61 -1.73 -0.99
N LEU A 25 -2.70 -1.78 0.00
CA LEU A 25 -1.27 -1.60 -0.24
C LEU A 25 -0.67 -2.77 -1.04
N LEU A 26 -1.09 -4.00 -0.74
CA LEU A 26 -0.63 -5.18 -1.45
C LEU A 26 -1.18 -5.21 -2.88
N GLN A 27 -2.41 -4.74 -3.10
CA GLN A 27 -3.03 -4.65 -4.42
C GLN A 27 -2.24 -3.72 -5.36
N ASP A 28 -1.74 -2.58 -4.86
CA ASP A 28 -0.88 -1.68 -5.64
C ASP A 28 0.40 -2.39 -6.12
N GLN A 29 1.05 -3.16 -5.24
CA GLN A 29 2.26 -3.91 -5.59
C GLN A 29 1.96 -5.08 -6.53
N LEU A 30 0.83 -5.75 -6.34
CA LEU A 30 0.39 -6.85 -7.18
C LEU A 30 0.05 -6.37 -8.60
N GLY A 31 -0.57 -5.20 -8.75
CA GLY A 31 -0.81 -4.59 -10.06
C GLY A 31 0.48 -4.37 -10.85
N LEU A 32 1.52 -3.84 -10.18
CA LEU A 32 2.86 -3.70 -10.77
C LEU A 32 3.50 -5.06 -11.11
N ALA A 33 3.29 -6.07 -10.26
CA ALA A 33 3.75 -7.44 -10.50
C ALA A 33 3.18 -8.03 -11.78
N LEU A 34 1.86 -7.89 -11.95
CA LEU A 34 1.13 -8.41 -13.10
C LEU A 34 1.55 -7.72 -14.40
N ALA A 35 1.76 -6.39 -14.37
CA ALA A 35 2.29 -5.66 -15.52
C ALA A 35 3.69 -6.14 -15.92
N ARG A 36 4.55 -6.47 -14.95
CA ARG A 36 5.88 -7.08 -15.23
C ARG A 36 5.73 -8.47 -15.81
N LEU A 37 4.86 -9.31 -15.25
CA LEU A 37 4.59 -10.65 -15.75
C LEU A 37 4.06 -10.61 -17.19
N GLU A 38 3.17 -9.68 -17.51
CA GLU A 38 2.66 -9.47 -18.86
C GLU A 38 3.80 -9.18 -19.86
N ASN A 39 4.76 -8.32 -19.49
CA ASN A 39 5.91 -8.02 -20.34
C ASN A 39 6.83 -9.24 -20.54
N VAL A 40 7.04 -10.05 -19.50
CA VAL A 40 7.80 -11.30 -19.59
C VAL A 40 7.10 -12.27 -20.55
N VAL A 41 5.79 -12.48 -20.37
CA VAL A 41 4.97 -13.35 -21.23
C VAL A 41 5.06 -12.89 -22.69
N LYS A 42 4.87 -11.59 -22.97
CA LYS A 42 4.99 -11.03 -24.33
C LYS A 42 6.37 -11.27 -24.94
N GLY A 43 7.43 -11.07 -24.15
CA GLY A 43 8.81 -11.34 -24.58
C GLY A 43 9.03 -12.81 -24.92
N THR A 44 8.57 -13.73 -24.07
CA THR A 44 8.64 -15.18 -24.29
C THR A 44 7.87 -15.61 -25.53
N ILE A 45 6.65 -15.10 -25.75
CA ILE A 45 5.87 -15.36 -26.97
C ILE A 45 6.64 -14.86 -28.20
N GLY A 46 7.18 -13.65 -28.16
CA GLY A 46 7.98 -13.08 -29.25
C GLY A 46 9.21 -13.94 -29.58
N GLY A 47 9.87 -14.50 -28.57
CA GLY A 47 10.96 -15.46 -28.74
C GLY A 47 10.52 -16.80 -29.32
N ALA A 48 9.44 -17.38 -28.81
CA ALA A 48 8.91 -18.66 -29.27
C ALA A 48 8.53 -18.63 -30.76
N ILE A 49 7.90 -17.55 -31.22
CA ILE A 49 7.54 -17.33 -32.63
C ILE A 49 8.81 -17.31 -33.50
N ARG A 50 9.87 -16.61 -33.08
CA ARG A 50 11.14 -16.53 -33.82
C ARG A 50 11.82 -17.90 -33.99
N HIS A 51 11.70 -18.76 -32.98
CA HIS A 51 12.29 -20.09 -32.98
C HIS A 51 11.36 -21.21 -33.48
N LYS A 52 10.17 -20.86 -34.01
CA LYS A 52 9.13 -21.82 -34.45
C LYS A 52 8.74 -22.84 -33.37
N LEU A 53 8.80 -22.42 -32.11
CA LEU A 53 8.37 -23.23 -30.97
C LEU A 53 6.88 -23.01 -30.71
N ILE A 54 6.17 -24.07 -30.29
CA ILE A 54 4.77 -23.96 -29.85
C ILE A 54 4.77 -23.48 -28.39
N PRO A 55 4.28 -22.27 -28.09
CA PRO A 55 4.24 -21.78 -26.72
C PRO A 55 3.13 -22.52 -25.95
N THR A 56 3.50 -23.24 -24.89
CA THR A 56 2.56 -23.82 -23.93
C THR A 56 2.31 -22.85 -22.77
N PRO A 57 1.10 -22.78 -22.19
CA PRO A 57 0.80 -21.86 -21.09
C PRO A 57 1.76 -21.99 -19.88
N GLN A 58 2.21 -23.20 -19.59
CA GLN A 58 3.18 -23.50 -18.53
C GLN A 58 4.56 -22.86 -18.79
N ASN A 59 4.98 -22.75 -20.05
CA ASN A 59 6.25 -22.13 -20.41
C ASN A 59 6.16 -20.60 -20.52
N LEU A 60 4.94 -20.06 -20.55
CA LEU A 60 4.71 -18.62 -20.65
C LEU A 60 4.62 -17.94 -19.28
N VAL A 61 3.96 -18.60 -18.32
CA VAL A 61 3.66 -17.99 -17.01
C VAL A 61 4.67 -18.45 -15.98
N THR A 62 5.47 -17.52 -15.44
CA THR A 62 6.33 -17.75 -14.28
C THR A 62 5.74 -17.12 -13.03
N SER A 63 5.74 -17.83 -11.91
CA SER A 63 5.24 -17.32 -10.62
C SER A 63 6.26 -16.44 -9.88
N THR A 64 7.53 -16.47 -10.30
CA THR A 64 8.64 -15.76 -9.66
C THR A 64 8.39 -14.27 -9.42
N PRO A 65 7.81 -13.49 -10.37
CA PRO A 65 7.52 -12.07 -10.13
C PRO A 65 6.49 -11.84 -9.02
N LEU A 66 5.54 -12.77 -8.86
CA LEU A 66 4.49 -12.68 -7.84
C LEU A 66 5.05 -13.04 -6.46
N THR A 67 5.81 -14.14 -6.36
CA THR A 67 6.39 -14.58 -5.09
C THR A 67 7.39 -13.57 -4.55
N THR A 68 8.26 -13.03 -5.40
CA THR A 68 9.26 -12.02 -5.00
C THR A 68 8.62 -10.74 -4.48
N ILE A 69 7.51 -10.29 -5.08
CA ILE A 69 6.78 -9.11 -4.60
C ILE A 69 6.09 -9.37 -3.28
N TYR A 70 5.50 -10.56 -3.10
CA TYR A 70 4.92 -10.97 -1.83
C TYR A 70 5.96 -10.98 -0.71
N GLU A 71 7.10 -11.64 -0.93
CA GLU A 71 8.21 -11.71 0.03
C GLU A 71 8.78 -10.32 0.34
N SER A 72 9.00 -9.50 -0.70
CA SER A 72 9.51 -8.14 -0.53
C SER A 72 8.55 -7.26 0.27
N PHE A 73 7.24 -7.37 0.02
CA PHE A 73 6.24 -6.61 0.76
C PHE A 73 6.27 -6.97 2.25
N PHE A 74 6.12 -8.25 2.60
CA PHE A 74 6.07 -8.62 4.02
C PHE A 74 7.43 -8.53 4.73
N GLY A 75 8.54 -8.63 4.00
CA GLY A 75 9.89 -8.54 4.56
C GLY A 75 10.42 -7.12 4.77
N LEU A 76 10.05 -6.17 3.90
CA LEU A 76 10.67 -4.83 3.88
C LEU A 76 9.67 -3.67 4.04
N HIS A 77 8.36 -3.91 3.89
CA HIS A 77 7.42 -2.80 3.92
C HIS A 77 7.35 -2.18 5.33
N PRO A 78 7.48 -0.85 5.50
CA PRO A 78 7.52 -0.21 6.82
C PRO A 78 6.28 -0.41 7.71
N LEU A 79 5.15 -0.78 7.09
CA LEU A 79 3.90 -1.11 7.78
C LEU A 79 3.76 -2.61 8.12
N SER A 80 4.67 -3.46 7.61
CA SER A 80 4.76 -4.88 7.99
C SER A 80 5.58 -5.00 9.28
N GLN A 81 4.91 -4.77 10.42
CA GLN A 81 5.55 -4.73 11.74
C GLN A 81 5.51 -6.10 12.42
N VAL A 82 6.53 -6.41 13.20
CA VAL A 82 6.53 -7.58 14.08
C VAL A 82 5.50 -7.36 15.18
N LEU A 83 4.54 -8.29 15.29
CA LEU A 83 3.45 -8.21 16.25
C LEU A 83 3.99 -8.22 17.69
N ASP A 84 3.47 -7.30 18.50
CA ASP A 84 3.71 -7.28 19.94
C ASP A 84 2.88 -8.38 20.60
N ARG A 85 3.56 -9.29 21.32
CA ARG A 85 2.97 -10.45 21.99
C ARG A 85 3.19 -10.43 23.50
N THR A 86 3.47 -9.29 24.10
CA THR A 86 3.70 -9.19 25.55
C THR A 86 2.46 -9.61 26.36
N ASN A 87 1.25 -9.22 25.93
CA ASN A 87 -0.01 -9.67 26.52
C ASN A 87 -1.19 -9.51 25.54
N PRO A 88 -2.37 -10.07 25.82
CA PRO A 88 -3.52 -9.98 24.91
C PRO A 88 -3.95 -8.55 24.60
N LEU A 89 -3.81 -7.61 25.55
CA LEU A 89 -4.16 -6.21 25.33
C LEU A 89 -3.17 -5.55 24.35
N THR A 90 -1.87 -5.79 24.49
CA THR A 90 -0.88 -5.23 23.55
C THR A 90 -1.08 -5.77 22.15
N GLN A 91 -1.46 -7.05 22.02
CA GLN A 91 -1.77 -7.65 20.73
C GLN A 91 -2.99 -6.99 20.06
N ILE A 92 -4.07 -6.74 20.81
CA ILE A 92 -5.28 -6.08 20.30
C ILE A 92 -4.98 -4.63 19.91
N VAL A 93 -4.28 -3.88 20.77
CA VAL A 93 -3.92 -2.49 20.51
C VAL A 93 -3.02 -2.37 19.28
N HIS A 94 -2.03 -3.25 19.13
CA HIS A 94 -1.18 -3.28 17.93
C HIS A 94 -2.01 -3.60 16.68
N GLY A 95 -2.87 -4.63 16.73
CA GLY A 95 -3.70 -5.02 15.59
C GLY A 95 -4.71 -3.96 15.13
N ARG A 96 -5.12 -3.04 16.02
CA ARG A 96 -6.03 -1.93 15.71
C ARG A 96 -5.33 -0.59 15.45
N LYS A 97 -3.99 -0.56 15.49
CA LYS A 97 -3.21 0.67 15.38
C LYS A 97 -3.28 1.23 13.95
N LEU A 98 -3.61 2.51 13.84
CA LEU A 98 -3.51 3.27 12.60
C LEU A 98 -2.16 4.02 12.52
N SER A 99 -1.55 4.03 11.33
CA SER A 99 -0.30 4.76 11.07
C SER A 99 -0.48 5.79 9.97
N TYR A 100 -0.03 7.01 10.23
CA TYR A 100 0.12 8.06 9.21
C TYR A 100 1.48 8.02 8.51
N LEU A 101 2.41 7.20 9.00
CA LEU A 101 3.77 7.09 8.50
C LEU A 101 3.90 5.95 7.50
N GLY A 102 4.63 6.17 6.42
CA GLY A 102 4.91 5.16 5.39
C GLY A 102 4.90 5.73 3.97
N PRO A 103 5.11 4.88 2.95
CA PRO A 103 5.07 5.30 1.56
C PRO A 103 3.72 5.95 1.20
N GLY A 104 3.76 7.18 0.69
CA GLY A 104 2.56 7.98 0.40
C GLY A 104 1.88 8.63 1.61
N GLY A 105 2.46 8.48 2.81
CA GLY A 105 2.05 9.15 4.04
C GLY A 105 3.06 10.21 4.48
N LEU A 106 3.03 10.53 5.77
CA LEU A 106 3.97 11.46 6.37
C LEU A 106 5.32 10.78 6.64
N THR A 107 6.37 11.58 6.67
CA THR A 107 7.67 11.18 7.19
C THR A 107 7.88 11.86 8.55
N GLY A 108 8.76 11.31 9.39
CA GLY A 108 9.10 11.95 10.66
C GLY A 108 9.59 13.39 10.53
N ARG A 109 10.14 13.76 9.37
CA ARG A 109 10.59 15.12 9.02
C ARG A 109 9.48 16.05 8.54
N THR A 110 8.43 15.51 7.90
CA THR A 110 7.31 16.29 7.35
C THR A 110 6.09 16.34 8.27
N ALA A 111 6.11 15.61 9.39
CA ALA A 111 5.08 15.63 10.41
C ALA A 111 5.15 16.94 11.23
N ASN A 112 4.53 18.00 10.70
CA ASN A 112 4.40 19.31 11.34
C ASN A 112 3.54 19.25 12.61
N PHE A 113 3.73 20.22 13.51
CA PHE A 113 3.04 20.31 14.81
C PHE A 113 1.51 20.18 14.69
N ARG A 114 0.90 20.89 13.72
CA ARG A 114 -0.56 20.88 13.47
C ARG A 114 -1.17 19.50 13.16
N ILE A 115 -0.37 18.55 12.68
CA ILE A 115 -0.84 17.19 12.35
C ILE A 115 -0.77 16.27 13.59
N ARG A 116 -0.03 16.68 14.63
CA ARG A 116 0.06 15.97 15.91
C ARG A 116 -1.03 16.40 16.89
N ASP A 117 -1.66 17.55 16.66
CA ASP A 117 -2.78 18.03 17.47
C ASP A 117 -4.05 17.20 17.23
N ILE A 118 -4.88 17.07 18.28
CA ILE A 118 -6.16 16.37 18.20
C ILE A 118 -7.18 17.30 17.53
N HIS A 119 -7.64 16.92 16.34
CA HIS A 119 -8.70 17.63 15.64
C HIS A 119 -10.08 17.28 16.20
N PRO A 120 -11.03 18.22 16.35
CA PRO A 120 -12.38 17.94 16.86
C PRO A 120 -13.14 16.85 16.09
N SER A 121 -12.83 16.66 14.80
CA SER A 121 -13.42 15.58 14.00
C SER A 121 -13.05 14.17 14.48
N HIS A 122 -12.11 14.02 15.42
CA HIS A 122 -11.76 12.72 16.02
C HIS A 122 -12.81 12.23 17.02
N TYR A 123 -13.65 13.11 17.58
CA TYR A 123 -14.71 12.71 18.51
C TYR A 123 -15.82 11.96 17.76
N GLY A 124 -16.11 10.73 18.17
CA GLY A 124 -17.20 9.90 17.63
C GLY A 124 -16.76 8.79 16.66
N LEU A 125 -15.46 8.63 16.40
CA LEU A 125 -14.96 7.44 15.71
C LEU A 125 -14.88 6.27 16.72
N PRO A 126 -15.51 5.12 16.46
CA PRO A 126 -15.30 3.94 17.31
C PRO A 126 -13.85 3.42 17.16
N HIS A 127 -13.21 3.14 18.30
CA HIS A 127 -11.88 2.51 18.43
C HIS A 127 -11.93 0.98 18.37
#